data_AF-A0A916UBI5-F1
#
_entry.id   AF-A0A916UBI5-F1
#
_cell.length_a   1.000
_cell.length_b   1.000
_cell.length_c   1.000
_cell.angle_alpha   90.00
_cell.angle_beta   90.00
_cell.angle_gamma   90.00
#
_symmetry.space_group_name_H-M   'P 1'
#
loop_
_entity.id
_entity.type
_entity.pdbx_description
1 polymer ?
#
loop_
_entity_poly.entity_id
_entity_poly.type
_entity_poly.pdbx_seq_one_letter_code
_entity_poly.pdbx_strand_id
1 'polypeptide(L)'
;MRKIAPLLILSLLAGCAGYQAPKQSESQSTLNIDGEASLTAATNWMVYDNPCQQKTEKSGSVAVTGNVLGRHKQVLIRAGEPVYLIADTKSSTSVTPVNNQAVVKIGSCAIAMRFTPEAGKTYDTKLAADQCSITLLEHQSGKAPAGARILPKAEWGQASAVCKAQ
;
A
#
# COMPACT_ATOMS: atom_id res chain seq x y z
N MET A 1 -19.92 -34.16 -43.04
CA MET A 1 -20.23 -33.21 -41.95
C MET A 1 -19.32 -33.52 -40.76
N ARG A 2 -18.24 -32.76 -40.57
CA ARG A 2 -17.31 -32.91 -39.43
C ARG A 2 -17.53 -31.73 -38.48
N LYS A 3 -18.05 -32.00 -37.28
CA LYS A 3 -18.18 -31.02 -36.19
C LYS A 3 -16.82 -30.92 -35.49
N ILE A 4 -16.13 -29.79 -35.62
CA ILE A 4 -14.93 -29.49 -34.83
C ILE A 4 -15.42 -28.68 -33.63
N ALA A 5 -15.31 -29.27 -32.44
CA ALA A 5 -15.55 -28.62 -31.17
C ALA A 5 -14.40 -27.64 -30.87
N PRO A 6 -14.65 -26.36 -30.52
CA PRO A 6 -13.60 -25.50 -30.02
C PRO A 6 -13.34 -25.85 -28.55
N LEU A 7 -12.17 -26.45 -28.30
CA LEU A 7 -11.67 -26.65 -26.95
C LEU A 7 -11.32 -25.27 -26.35
N LEU A 8 -12.11 -24.86 -25.36
CA LEU A 8 -11.82 -23.76 -24.44
C LEU A 8 -10.47 -24.01 -23.76
N ILE A 9 -9.43 -23.31 -24.20
CA ILE A 9 -8.20 -23.11 -23.44
C ILE A 9 -8.30 -21.73 -22.82
N LEU A 10 -8.98 -21.65 -21.67
CA LEU A 10 -9.18 -20.40 -20.93
C LEU A 10 -8.89 -20.61 -19.45
N SER A 11 -7.62 -20.82 -19.09
CA SER A 11 -7.16 -20.69 -17.70
C SER A 11 -5.67 -20.98 -17.64
N LEU A 12 -4.83 -19.95 -17.64
CA LEU A 12 -3.48 -19.94 -17.04
C LEU A 12 -2.91 -18.51 -17.06
N LEU A 13 -3.67 -17.57 -16.50
CA LEU A 13 -3.11 -16.37 -15.87
C LEU A 13 -3.41 -16.49 -14.38
N ALA A 14 -2.74 -17.43 -13.70
CA ALA A 14 -2.60 -17.36 -12.25
C ALA A 14 -1.72 -16.14 -11.97
N GLY A 15 -2.39 -14.98 -11.83
CA GLY A 15 -1.77 -13.68 -11.70
C GLY A 15 -0.84 -13.63 -10.50
N CYS A 16 0.22 -12.85 -10.64
CA CYS A 16 1.06 -12.39 -9.55
C CYS A 16 0.17 -12.00 -8.37
N ALA A 17 0.31 -12.68 -7.23
CA ALA A 17 -0.50 -12.49 -6.03
C ALA A 17 -0.28 -11.08 -5.44
N GLY A 18 -0.94 -10.10 -6.04
CA GLY A 18 -1.05 -8.72 -5.61
C GLY A 18 -2.45 -8.45 -5.06
N TYR A 19 -2.62 -7.27 -4.46
CA TYR A 19 -3.90 -6.83 -3.94
C TYR A 19 -5.00 -6.94 -5.00
N GLN A 20 -6.11 -7.57 -4.67
CA GLN A 20 -7.30 -7.56 -5.52
C GLN A 20 -8.19 -6.39 -5.12
N ALA A 21 -8.31 -5.42 -6.03
CA ALA A 21 -9.25 -4.32 -5.89
C ALA A 21 -10.66 -4.86 -5.62
N PRO A 22 -11.45 -4.18 -4.77
CA PRO A 22 -12.82 -4.58 -4.52
C PRO A 22 -13.63 -4.62 -5.82
N LYS A 23 -14.53 -5.60 -5.94
CA LYS A 23 -15.51 -5.67 -7.02
C LYS A 23 -16.52 -4.53 -6.85
N GLN A 24 -17.16 -4.12 -7.94
CA GLN A 24 -18.18 -3.07 -7.91
C GLN A 24 -19.36 -3.36 -6.95
N SER A 25 -19.64 -4.64 -6.69
CA SER A 25 -20.67 -5.08 -5.75
C SER A 25 -20.23 -5.07 -4.28
N GLU A 26 -18.93 -4.91 -4.00
CA GLU A 26 -18.39 -4.88 -2.63
C GLU A 26 -18.44 -3.46 -2.07
N SER A 27 -18.59 -3.36 -0.74
CA SER A 27 -18.43 -2.09 -0.02
C SER A 27 -17.00 -1.57 -0.20
N GLN A 28 -16.85 -0.40 -0.81
CA GLN A 28 -15.55 0.16 -1.18
C GLN A 28 -15.48 1.68 -0.93
N SER A 29 -14.25 2.16 -0.75
CA SER A 29 -13.88 3.56 -0.65
C SER A 29 -12.69 3.86 -1.54
N THR A 30 -12.43 5.13 -1.82
CA THR A 30 -11.30 5.57 -2.63
C THR A 30 -10.18 6.09 -1.74
N LEU A 31 -8.94 5.72 -2.04
CA LEU A 31 -7.75 6.29 -1.43
C LEU A 31 -6.97 7.05 -2.51
N ASN A 32 -6.87 8.37 -2.35
CA ASN A 32 -5.99 9.24 -3.12
C ASN A 32 -4.64 9.31 -2.40
N ILE A 33 -3.59 8.94 -3.10
CA ILE A 33 -2.23 8.86 -2.57
C ILE A 33 -1.40 9.96 -3.22
N ASP A 34 -0.98 10.94 -2.43
CA ASP A 34 0.11 11.86 -2.75
C ASP A 34 1.39 11.36 -2.08
N GLY A 35 2.12 10.52 -2.81
CA GLY A 35 3.31 9.88 -2.29
C GLY A 35 4.56 10.70 -2.48
N GLU A 36 4.48 12.02 -2.26
CA GLU A 36 5.56 13.01 -2.41
C GLU A 36 6.92 12.39 -2.07
N ALA A 37 7.68 12.12 -3.13
CA ALA A 37 8.93 11.41 -3.06
C ALA A 37 10.03 12.38 -3.52
N SER A 38 11.13 12.45 -2.77
CA SER A 38 12.35 13.06 -3.29
C SER A 38 12.77 12.36 -4.60
N LEU A 39 13.67 12.99 -5.38
CA LEU A 39 14.13 12.45 -6.67
C LEU A 39 14.65 11.01 -6.61
N THR A 40 15.08 10.57 -5.43
CA THR A 40 15.68 9.26 -5.21
C THR A 40 14.79 8.33 -4.38
N ALA A 41 13.58 8.76 -4.03
CA ALA A 41 12.66 7.98 -3.20
C ALA A 41 11.62 7.22 -4.04
N ALA A 42 11.32 6.01 -3.59
CA ALA A 42 10.16 5.23 -4.02
C ALA A 42 9.42 4.72 -2.79
N THR A 43 8.09 4.84 -2.80
CA THR A 43 7.24 4.43 -1.68
C THR A 43 6.26 3.38 -2.16
N ASN A 44 6.31 2.21 -1.54
CA ASN A 44 5.32 1.17 -1.73
C ASN A 44 4.18 1.37 -0.71
N TRP A 45 2.96 1.45 -1.22
CA TRP A 45 1.74 1.58 -0.44
C TRP A 45 1.04 0.24 -0.42
N MET A 46 0.76 -0.25 0.78
CA MET A 46 0.13 -1.55 0.99
C MET A 46 -1.07 -1.41 1.92
N VAL A 47 -2.07 -2.24 1.69
CA VAL A 47 -3.25 -2.34 2.55
C VAL A 47 -3.31 -3.76 3.09
N TYR A 48 -3.59 -3.89 4.38
CA TYR A 48 -3.86 -5.17 5.02
C TYR A 48 -5.19 -5.14 5.77
N ASP A 49 -5.89 -6.27 5.77
CA ASP A 49 -7.11 -6.50 6.54
C ASP A 49 -6.83 -6.99 7.99
N ASN A 50 -5.56 -7.24 8.31
CA ASN A 50 -5.14 -7.77 9.60
C ASN A 50 -3.89 -7.05 10.11
N PRO A 51 -3.72 -6.93 11.45
CA PRO A 51 -2.55 -6.26 12.04
C PRO A 51 -1.24 -7.04 11.80
N CYS A 52 -1.34 -8.34 11.52
CA CYS A 52 -0.21 -9.24 11.27
C CYS A 52 0.40 -9.10 9.87
N GLN A 53 -0.20 -8.29 9.00
CA GLN A 53 0.20 -8.12 7.61
C GLN A 53 0.31 -9.46 6.85
N GLN A 54 -0.50 -10.44 7.26
CA GLN A 54 -0.60 -11.71 6.55
C GLN A 54 -1.21 -11.44 5.18
N LYS A 55 -0.63 -12.06 4.15
CA LYS A 55 -1.16 -11.96 2.79
C LYS A 55 -2.47 -12.73 2.71
N THR A 56 -3.55 -11.98 2.51
CA THR A 56 -4.89 -12.48 2.17
C THR A 56 -5.26 -11.97 0.78
N GLU A 57 -6.38 -12.44 0.23
CA GLU A 57 -6.94 -11.87 -1.01
C GLU A 57 -7.30 -10.38 -0.88
N LYS A 58 -7.50 -9.89 0.36
CA LYS A 58 -7.83 -8.50 0.68
C LYS A 58 -6.61 -7.65 1.03
N SER A 59 -5.42 -8.22 0.97
CA SER A 59 -4.18 -7.58 1.41
C SER A 59 -3.13 -7.54 0.29
N GLY A 60 -2.30 -6.50 0.28
CA GLY A 60 -1.16 -6.40 -0.63
C GLY A 60 -0.79 -4.97 -1.02
N SER A 61 0.17 -4.87 -1.94
CA SER A 61 0.55 -3.59 -2.55
C SER A 61 -0.59 -3.07 -3.41
N VAL A 62 -1.00 -1.83 -3.14
CA VAL A 62 -2.05 -1.12 -3.87
C VAL A 62 -1.46 -0.10 -4.85
N ALA A 63 -0.29 0.46 -4.53
CA ALA A 63 0.37 1.45 -5.37
C ALA A 63 1.87 1.52 -5.07
N VAL A 64 2.64 1.98 -6.06
CA VAL A 64 4.00 2.46 -5.87
C VAL A 64 4.07 3.90 -6.37
N THR A 65 4.56 4.81 -5.53
CA THR A 65 4.77 6.22 -5.88
C THR A 65 6.25 6.54 -5.93
N GLY A 66 6.61 7.50 -6.75
CA GLY A 66 7.98 7.98 -6.92
C GLY A 66 8.03 8.96 -8.09
N ASN A 67 9.12 9.72 -8.20
CA ASN A 67 9.22 10.73 -9.27
C ASN A 67 9.14 10.12 -10.69
N VAL A 68 9.68 8.92 -10.88
CA VAL A 68 9.61 8.21 -12.16
C VAL A 68 8.30 7.41 -12.31
N LEU A 69 7.73 6.93 -11.21
CA LEU A 69 6.57 6.02 -11.21
C LEU A 69 5.23 6.76 -11.15
N GLY A 70 5.27 8.08 -11.00
CA GLY A 70 4.11 8.94 -10.74
C GLY A 70 3.91 9.14 -9.24
N ARG A 71 3.81 10.41 -8.83
CA ARG A 71 3.60 10.82 -7.43
C ARG A 71 2.19 10.53 -6.94
N HIS A 72 1.21 10.74 -7.81
CA HIS A 72 -0.20 10.67 -7.47
C HIS A 72 -0.82 9.36 -7.95
N LYS A 73 -1.51 8.66 -7.06
CA LYS A 73 -2.22 7.41 -7.37
C LYS A 73 -3.61 7.44 -6.74
N GLN A 74 -4.55 6.78 -7.38
CA GLN A 74 -5.89 6.57 -6.84
C GLN A 74 -6.16 5.08 -6.85
N VAL A 75 -6.60 4.54 -5.72
CA VAL A 75 -6.88 3.11 -5.55
C VAL A 75 -8.20 2.90 -4.84
N LEU A 76 -8.92 1.85 -5.22
CA LEU A 76 -10.11 1.41 -4.50
C LEU A 76 -9.70 0.45 -3.39
N ILE A 77 -10.24 0.68 -2.19
CA ILE A 77 -10.03 -0.19 -1.03
C ILE A 77 -11.37 -0.66 -0.46
N ARG A 78 -11.39 -1.84 0.16
CA ARG A 78 -12.59 -2.35 0.85
C ARG A 78 -12.94 -1.45 2.03
N ALA A 79 -14.23 -1.25 2.26
CA ALA A 79 -14.77 -0.39 3.32
C ALA A 79 -15.67 -1.17 4.28
N GLY A 80 -15.84 -0.64 5.50
CA GLY A 80 -16.67 -1.19 6.56
C GLY A 80 -15.90 -1.88 7.68
N GLU A 81 -14.67 -2.31 7.43
CA GLU A 81 -13.79 -2.97 8.41
C GLU A 81 -12.48 -2.18 8.61
N PRO A 82 -11.82 -2.29 9.78
CA PRO A 82 -10.51 -1.69 9.98
C PRO A 82 -9.48 -2.23 8.98
N VAL A 83 -8.71 -1.33 8.38
CA VAL A 83 -7.58 -1.66 7.51
C VAL A 83 -6.29 -1.07 8.06
N TYR A 84 -5.17 -1.61 7.60
CA TYR A 84 -3.83 -1.21 7.94
C TYR A 84 -3.13 -0.71 6.68
N LEU A 85 -2.99 0.60 6.55
CA LEU A 85 -2.25 1.25 5.47
C LEU A 85 -0.78 1.32 5.86
N ILE A 86 0.08 0.78 5.01
CA ILE A 86 1.52 0.78 5.20
C ILE A 86 2.16 1.57 4.06
N ALA A 87 3.02 2.53 4.40
CA ALA A 87 3.91 3.20 3.47
C ALA A 87 5.35 2.77 3.79
N ASP A 88 5.99 2.03 2.87
CA ASP A 88 7.41 1.67 2.95
C ASP A 88 8.20 2.46 1.90
N THR A 89 8.95 3.45 2.37
CA THR A 89 9.77 4.33 1.55
C THR A 89 11.23 3.89 1.58
N LYS A 90 11.81 3.73 0.40
CA LYS A 90 13.26 3.59 0.21
C LYS A 90 13.78 4.83 -0.50
N SER A 91 14.88 5.40 -0.01
CA SER A 91 15.51 6.57 -0.64
C SER A 91 17.03 6.50 -0.60
N SER A 92 17.68 7.03 -1.63
CA SER A 92 19.14 7.21 -1.60
C SER A 92 19.51 8.30 -0.60
N THR A 93 20.36 7.97 0.37
CA THR A 93 20.82 8.87 1.43
C THR A 93 22.24 9.38 1.20
N SER A 94 23.07 8.62 0.48
CA SER A 94 24.40 9.06 0.06
C SER A 94 24.89 8.24 -1.13
N VAL A 95 25.77 8.83 -1.94
CA VAL A 95 26.52 8.13 -2.98
C VAL A 95 28.00 8.33 -2.72
N THR A 96 28.77 7.25 -2.63
CA THR A 96 30.20 7.30 -2.32
C THR A 96 30.98 6.53 -3.39
N PRO A 97 32.04 7.11 -3.98
CA PRO A 97 32.90 6.38 -4.90
C PRO A 97 33.80 5.41 -4.13
N VAL A 98 33.83 4.14 -4.55
CA VAL A 98 34.72 3.09 -4.04
C VAL A 98 35.28 2.34 -5.24
N ASN A 99 36.60 2.34 -5.43
CA ASN A 99 37.30 1.61 -6.50
C ASN A 99 36.67 1.80 -7.91
N ASN A 100 36.47 3.05 -8.33
CA ASN A 100 35.80 3.41 -9.59
C ASN A 100 34.34 2.95 -9.72
N GLN A 101 33.68 2.55 -8.64
CA GLN A 101 32.25 2.21 -8.59
C GLN A 101 31.50 3.19 -7.69
N ALA A 102 30.26 3.51 -8.05
CA ALA A 102 29.37 4.29 -7.20
C ALA A 102 28.63 3.36 -6.24
N VAL A 103 28.84 3.53 -4.93
CA VAL A 103 28.10 2.83 -3.89
C VAL A 103 26.99 3.74 -3.38
N VAL A 104 25.74 3.26 -3.45
CA VAL A 104 24.56 4.00 -3.02
C VAL A 104 24.10 3.48 -1.66
N LYS A 105 24.02 4.35 -0.66
CA LYS A 105 23.44 4.01 0.65
C LYS A 105 21.94 4.27 0.63
N ILE A 106 21.16 3.23 0.86
CA ILE A 106 19.69 3.32 0.89
C ILE A 106 19.20 3.47 2.33
N GLY A 107 18.48 4.55 2.59
CA GLY A 107 17.65 4.72 3.78
C GLY A 107 16.30 4.04 3.58
N SER A 108 15.71 3.57 4.68
CA SER A 108 14.38 2.98 4.66
C SER A 108 13.53 3.53 5.79
N CYS A 109 12.30 3.91 5.49
CA CYS A 109 11.32 4.27 6.49
C CYS A 109 10.00 3.55 6.21
N ALA A 110 9.35 3.08 7.28
CA ALA A 110 8.09 2.36 7.16
C ALA A 110 7.13 2.83 8.24
N ILE A 111 5.92 3.18 7.79
CA ILE A 111 4.88 3.79 8.60
C ILE A 111 3.64 2.95 8.45
N ALA A 112 2.97 2.67 9.56
CA ALA A 112 1.73 1.91 9.57
C ALA A 112 0.63 2.76 10.21
N MET A 113 -0.54 2.81 9.59
CA MET A 113 -1.72 3.47 10.13
C MET A 113 -2.90 2.50 10.08
N ARG A 114 -3.64 2.42 11.18
CA ARG A 114 -4.95 1.76 11.23
C ARG A 114 -6.04 2.80 11.04
N PHE A 115 -7.07 2.49 10.25
CA PHE A 115 -8.32 3.26 10.19
C PHE A 115 -9.47 2.39 9.66
N THR A 116 -10.72 2.86 9.77
CA THR A 116 -11.88 2.18 9.20
C THR A 116 -12.46 3.01 8.05
N PRO A 117 -12.32 2.56 6.78
CA PRO A 117 -12.89 3.26 5.63
C PRO A 117 -14.41 3.09 5.58
N GLU A 118 -15.11 4.14 5.20
CA GLU A 118 -16.57 4.15 5.03
C GLU A 118 -16.92 4.06 3.53
N ALA A 119 -17.99 3.33 3.23
CA ALA A 119 -18.41 3.09 1.85
C ALA A 119 -18.68 4.40 1.11
N GLY A 120 -18.17 4.51 -0.12
CA GLY A 120 -18.35 5.67 -0.99
C GLY A 120 -17.54 6.91 -0.62
N LYS A 121 -16.81 6.89 0.51
CA LYS A 121 -15.94 8.01 0.89
C LYS A 121 -14.61 7.98 0.13
N THR A 122 -13.98 9.14 0.06
CA THR A 122 -12.63 9.31 -0.48
C THR A 122 -11.71 9.78 0.64
N TYR A 123 -10.51 9.23 0.69
CA TYR A 123 -9.51 9.59 1.68
C TYR A 123 -8.24 10.07 0.96
N ASP A 124 -7.73 11.22 1.37
CA ASP A 124 -6.45 11.74 0.90
C ASP A 124 -5.36 11.34 1.89
N THR A 125 -4.39 10.57 1.41
CA THR A 125 -3.17 10.26 2.14
C THR A 125 -1.98 10.95 1.49
N LYS A 126 -1.14 11.57 2.32
CA LYS A 126 0.06 12.27 1.86
C LYS A 126 1.29 11.81 2.65
N LEU A 127 2.38 11.51 1.94
CA LEU A 127 3.70 11.32 2.53
C LEU A 127 4.32 12.68 2.85
N ALA A 128 4.80 12.85 4.07
CA ALA A 128 5.50 14.06 4.48
C ALA A 128 6.92 14.10 3.89
N ALA A 129 7.51 15.30 3.85
CA ALA A 129 8.84 15.53 3.29
C ALA A 129 9.97 14.73 4.00
N ASP A 130 9.76 14.36 5.27
CA ASP A 130 10.67 13.51 6.04
C ASP A 130 10.67 12.04 5.57
N GLN A 131 9.75 11.65 4.67
CA GLN A 131 9.54 10.28 4.18
C GLN A 131 9.22 9.27 5.29
N CYS A 132 8.90 9.75 6.48
CA CYS A 132 8.73 9.00 7.72
C CYS A 132 7.43 9.33 8.46
N SER A 133 6.61 10.22 7.89
CA SER A 133 5.29 10.57 8.40
C SER A 133 4.26 10.55 7.27
N ILE A 134 3.02 10.13 7.57
CA ILE A 134 1.89 10.26 6.66
C ILE A 134 0.74 11.00 7.33
N THR A 135 -0.02 11.73 6.53
CA THR A 135 -1.32 12.29 6.93
C THR A 135 -2.42 11.53 6.20
N LEU A 136 -3.54 11.26 6.86
CA LEU A 136 -4.73 10.64 6.26
C LEU A 136 -5.97 11.43 6.68
N LEU A 137 -6.69 11.99 5.71
CA LEU A 137 -7.91 12.77 5.95
C LEU A 137 -9.02 12.30 5.01
N GLU A 138 -10.26 12.33 5.46
CA GLU A 138 -11.42 12.17 4.59
C GLU A 138 -11.58 13.44 3.73
N HIS A 139 -11.71 13.25 2.43
CA HIS A 139 -11.58 14.30 1.41
C HIS A 139 -12.56 15.45 1.60
N GLN A 140 -13.82 15.16 1.93
CA GLN A 140 -14.86 16.20 2.04
C GLN A 140 -14.79 16.95 3.36
N SER A 141 -14.60 16.23 4.47
CA SER A 141 -14.62 16.80 5.82
C SER A 141 -13.28 17.35 6.29
N GLY A 142 -12.18 16.93 5.66
CA GLY A 142 -10.81 17.25 6.09
C GLY A 142 -10.45 16.68 7.47
N LYS A 143 -11.24 15.73 7.99
CA LYS A 143 -11.05 15.11 9.31
C LYS A 143 -10.38 13.76 9.18
N ALA A 144 -9.67 13.36 10.24
CA ALA A 144 -9.14 12.01 10.33
C ALA A 144 -10.28 10.98 10.32
N PRO A 145 -10.14 9.85 9.59
CA PRO A 145 -11.16 8.80 9.58
C PRO A 145 -11.35 8.14 10.95
N ALA A 146 -12.47 7.43 11.10
CA ALA A 146 -12.75 6.66 12.31
C ALA A 146 -11.61 5.68 12.63
N GLY A 147 -11.16 5.69 13.89
CA GLY A 147 -10.11 4.80 14.36
C GLY A 147 -8.72 5.05 13.77
N ALA A 148 -8.51 6.19 13.08
CA ALA A 148 -7.24 6.61 12.53
C ALA A 148 -6.18 6.75 13.64
N ARG A 149 -5.12 5.94 13.57
CA ARG A 149 -3.96 6.07 14.44
C ARG A 149 -2.71 5.49 13.78
N ILE A 150 -1.58 6.15 14.00
CA ILE A 150 -0.26 5.60 13.66
C ILE A 150 0.03 4.45 14.62
N LEU A 151 0.51 3.34 14.07
CA LEU A 151 0.94 2.19 14.85
C LEU A 151 2.45 2.29 15.12
N PRO A 152 2.88 2.25 16.38
CA PRO A 152 4.30 2.29 16.70
C PRO A 152 5.01 1.05 16.16
N LYS A 153 6.32 1.17 15.91
CA LYS A 153 7.15 0.09 15.34
C LYS A 153 7.07 -1.22 16.13
N ALA A 154 6.91 -1.13 17.44
CA ALA A 154 6.69 -2.29 18.29
C ALA A 154 5.37 -3.02 17.93
N GLU A 155 4.28 -2.33 17.64
CA GLU A 155 2.97 -2.95 17.40
C GLU A 155 2.88 -3.66 16.04
N TRP A 156 3.50 -3.13 14.98
CA TRP A 156 3.53 -3.81 13.68
C TRP A 156 4.73 -4.77 13.53
N GLY A 157 5.83 -4.53 14.26
CA GLY A 157 6.98 -5.45 14.34
C GLY A 157 6.70 -6.69 15.21
N GLN A 158 5.98 -6.55 16.32
CA GLN A 158 5.57 -7.65 17.21
C GLN A 158 4.41 -8.47 16.67
N ALA A 159 3.61 -7.93 15.75
CA ALA A 159 2.67 -8.74 14.99
C ALA A 159 3.42 -9.90 14.29
N SER A 160 4.68 -9.73 13.87
CA SER A 160 5.47 -10.86 13.35
C SER A 160 5.86 -11.94 14.38
N ALA A 161 5.85 -11.65 15.68
CA ALA A 161 6.22 -12.58 16.75
C ALA A 161 4.97 -13.24 17.38
N VAL A 162 3.93 -12.45 17.67
CA VAL A 162 2.64 -12.95 18.18
C VAL A 162 1.89 -13.71 17.08
N CYS A 163 1.93 -13.24 15.84
CA CYS A 163 1.25 -13.91 14.72
C CYS A 163 2.06 -15.06 14.09
N LYS A 164 3.19 -15.45 14.69
CA LYS A 164 3.88 -16.73 14.43
C LYS A 164 3.42 -17.86 15.37
N ALA A 165 2.70 -17.52 16.44
CA ALA A 165 2.24 -18.47 17.45
C ALA A 165 0.75 -18.84 17.31
N GLN A 166 0.09 -18.40 16.22
CA GLN A 166 -1.27 -18.74 15.82
C GLN A 166 -1.24 -19.52 14.52
#